data_AF-K4BES1-F1
#
_entry.id   AF-K4BES1-F1
#
_cell.length_a   1.000
_cell.length_b   1.000
_cell.length_c   1.000
_cell.angle_alpha   90.00
_cell.angle_beta   90.00
_cell.angle_gamma   90.00
#
_symmetry.space_group_name_H-M   'P 1'
#
loop_
_entity.id
_entity.type
_entity.pdbx_description
1 polymer ?
#
loop_
_entity_poly.entity_id
_entity_poly.type
_entity_poly.pdbx_seq_one_letter_code
_entity_poly.pdbx_strand_id
1 'polypeptide(L)'
;MEITDMLCRRASLLMSRFAQLGTSNFMILFLAEYDILMHPFHIIGLACVKGSSLLSVMHASLVTSSFIRESIENEFDNEGYRFG
;
A
#
# COMPACT_ATOMS: atom_id res chain seq x y z
N MET A 1 -31.98 9.41 -6.64
CA MET A 1 -30.64 8.89 -7.02
C MET A 1 -29.57 9.33 -6.03
N GLU A 2 -29.60 10.56 -5.50
CA GLU A 2 -28.61 11.04 -4.50
C GLU A 2 -28.70 10.38 -3.11
N ILE A 3 -29.90 10.14 -2.58
CA ILE A 3 -30.09 9.59 -1.23
C ILE A 3 -29.65 8.12 -1.17
N THR A 4 -29.94 7.35 -2.20
CA THR A 4 -29.50 5.96 -2.36
C THR A 4 -27.98 5.86 -2.49
N ASP A 5 -27.33 6.77 -3.22
CA ASP A 5 -25.88 6.85 -3.31
C ASP A 5 -25.23 7.28 -2.00
N MET A 6 -25.84 8.23 -1.28
CA MET A 6 -25.35 8.67 0.03
C MET A 6 -25.46 7.54 1.06
N LEU A 7 -26.57 6.79 1.05
CA LEU A 7 -26.76 5.60 1.88
C LEU A 7 -25.78 4.49 1.50
N CYS A 8 -25.55 4.24 0.22
CA CYS A 8 -24.59 3.25 -0.27
C CYS A 8 -23.14 3.61 0.11
N ARG A 9 -22.76 4.89 0.00
CA ARG A 9 -21.46 5.40 0.45
C ARG A 9 -21.32 5.33 1.97
N ARG A 10 -22.36 5.67 2.73
CA ARG A 10 -22.38 5.51 4.19
C ARG A 10 -22.27 4.04 4.60
N ALA A 11 -22.98 3.14 3.94
CA ALA A 11 -22.88 1.71 4.18
C ALA A 11 -21.48 1.19 3.85
N SER A 12 -20.89 1.57 2.71
CA SER A 12 -19.52 1.19 2.33
C SER A 12 -18.48 1.70 3.33
N LEU A 13 -18.63 2.94 3.81
CA LEU A 13 -17.78 3.52 4.86
C LEU A 13 -17.98 2.85 6.22
N LEU A 14 -19.21 2.44 6.54
CA LEU A 14 -19.50 1.72 7.78
C LEU A 14 -18.86 0.33 7.73
N MET A 15 -19.00 -0.38 6.61
CA MET A 15 -18.40 -1.70 6.37
C MET A 15 -16.87 -1.65 6.40
N SER A 16 -16.26 -0.63 5.78
CA SER A 16 -14.79 -0.47 5.83
C SER A 16 -14.30 -0.17 7.25
N ARG A 17 -15.04 0.65 8.03
CA ARG A 17 -14.74 0.91 9.45
C ARG A 17 -14.87 -0.35 10.30
N PHE A 18 -15.89 -1.18 10.09
CA PHE A 18 -16.02 -2.45 10.80
C PHE A 18 -14.87 -3.41 10.47
N ALA A 19 -14.46 -3.52 9.20
CA ALA A 19 -13.32 -4.33 8.81
C ALA A 19 -12.01 -3.83 9.43
N GLN A 20 -11.80 -2.50 9.45
CA GLN A 20 -10.63 -1.89 10.07
C GLN A 20 -10.57 -2.16 11.58
N LEU A 21 -11.69 -1.98 12.29
CA LEU A 21 -11.77 -2.21 13.73
C LEU A 21 -11.69 -3.69 14.07
N GLY A 22 -12.30 -4.57 13.28
CA GLY A 22 -12.23 -6.01 13.49
C GLY A 22 -10.79 -6.54 13.39
N THR A 23 -10.06 -6.10 12.35
CA THR A 23 -8.66 -6.50 12.13
C THR A 23 -7.71 -5.93 13.18
N SER A 24 -7.89 -4.67 13.60
CA SER A 24 -7.07 -4.09 14.67
C SER A 24 -7.29 -4.77 16.01
N ASN A 25 -8.55 -5.06 16.36
CA ASN A 25 -8.87 -5.76 17.61
C ASN A 25 -8.34 -7.19 17.63
N PHE A 26 -8.46 -7.92 16.51
CA PHE A 26 -7.87 -9.25 16.38
C PHE A 26 -6.36 -9.23 16.60
N MET A 27 -5.65 -8.29 15.95
CA MET A 27 -4.19 -8.21 16.08
C MET A 27 -3.73 -7.86 17.50
N ILE A 28 -4.47 -7.01 18.22
CA ILE A 28 -4.17 -6.67 19.62
C ILE A 28 -4.42 -7.86 20.55
N LEU A 29 -5.52 -8.58 20.36
CA LEU A 29 -5.82 -9.78 21.16
C LEU A 29 -4.77 -10.88 20.89
N PHE A 30 -4.43 -11.09 19.63
CA PHE A 30 -3.44 -12.09 19.23
C PHE A 30 -2.03 -11.75 19.75
N LEU A 31 -1.70 -10.47 19.82
CA LEU A 31 -0.49 -9.99 20.46
C LEU A 31 -0.50 -10.26 21.97
N ALA A 32 -1.62 -10.00 22.66
CA ALA A 32 -1.73 -10.16 24.10
C ALA A 32 -1.71 -11.64 24.54
N GLU A 33 -2.28 -12.55 23.75
CA GLU A 33 -2.42 -13.96 24.13
C GLU A 33 -1.25 -14.83 23.68
N TYR A 34 -0.60 -14.51 22.55
CA TYR A 34 0.42 -15.37 21.94
C TYR A 34 1.80 -14.72 21.82
N ASP A 35 1.97 -13.47 22.28
CA ASP A 35 3.22 -12.68 22.18
C ASP A 35 3.85 -12.75 20.77
N ILE A 36 2.99 -12.65 19.74
CA ILE A 36 3.43 -12.90 18.36
C ILE A 36 4.53 -11.95 17.90
N LEU A 37 4.68 -10.78 18.53
CA LEU A 37 5.76 -9.84 18.20
C LEU A 37 7.15 -10.48 18.33
N MET A 38 7.34 -11.38 19.29
CA MET A 38 8.61 -12.06 19.54
C MET A 38 8.74 -13.39 18.78
N HIS A 39 7.70 -13.83 18.07
CA HIS A 39 7.72 -15.09 17.35
C HIS A 39 8.54 -14.98 16.05
N PRO A 40 9.50 -15.89 15.80
CA PRO A 40 10.44 -15.76 14.68
C PRO A 40 9.76 -15.72 13.31
N PHE A 41 8.67 -16.47 13.12
CA PHE A 41 7.91 -16.43 11.87
C PHE A 41 7.25 -15.06 11.61
N HIS A 42 6.81 -14.38 12.68
CA HIS A 42 6.24 -13.04 12.55
C HIS A 42 7.32 -12.01 12.20
N ILE A 43 8.50 -12.10 12.80
CA ILE A 43 9.64 -11.24 12.46
C ILE A 43 10.10 -11.44 11.01
N ILE A 44 10.16 -12.69 10.53
CA ILE A 44 10.47 -12.99 9.13
C ILE A 44 9.40 -12.40 8.19
N GLY A 45 8.13 -12.55 8.54
CA GLY A 45 7.02 -11.95 7.79
C GLY A 45 7.08 -10.43 7.73
N LEU A 46 7.33 -9.77 8.86
CA LEU A 46 7.52 -8.31 8.93
C LEU A 46 8.73 -7.85 8.10
N ALA A 47 9.85 -8.58 8.15
CA ALA A 47 11.04 -8.28 7.36
C ALA A 47 10.76 -8.43 5.85
N CYS A 48 10.00 -9.44 5.45
CA CYS A 48 9.59 -9.65 4.05
C CYS A 48 8.74 -8.49 3.52
N VAL A 49 7.68 -8.09 4.24
CA VAL A 49 6.77 -7.02 3.82
C VAL A 49 7.48 -5.65 3.77
N LYS A 50 8.32 -5.36 4.77
CA LYS A 50 9.15 -4.14 4.76
C LYS A 50 10.17 -4.19 3.63
N GLY A 51 10.83 -5.33 3.41
CA GLY A 51 11.79 -5.53 2.34
C GLY A 51 11.20 -5.36 0.94
N SER A 52 10.04 -5.95 0.66
CA SER A 52 9.37 -5.80 -0.64
C SER A 52 8.98 -4.34 -0.93
N SER A 53 8.54 -3.61 0.10
CA SER A 53 8.20 -2.19 -0.02
C SER A 53 9.45 -1.35 -0.32
N LEU A 54 10.56 -1.63 0.36
CA LEU A 54 11.84 -0.97 0.13
C LEU A 54 12.39 -1.26 -1.27
N LEU A 55 12.37 -2.52 -1.70
CA LEU A 55 12.79 -2.92 -3.04
C LEU A 55 11.89 -2.31 -4.13
N SER A 56 10.58 -2.20 -3.89
CA SER A 56 9.66 -1.51 -4.81
C SER A 56 10.02 -0.04 -4.97
N VAL A 57 10.32 0.66 -3.87
CA VAL A 57 10.72 2.08 -3.91
C VAL A 57 12.09 2.24 -4.57
N MET A 58 13.07 1.39 -4.22
CA MET A 58 14.41 1.41 -4.82
C MET A 58 14.37 1.09 -6.31
N HIS A 59 13.57 0.12 -6.73
CA HIS A 59 13.42 -0.22 -8.15
C HIS A 59 12.78 0.93 -8.90
N ALA A 60 11.68 1.49 -8.38
CA ALA A 60 11.04 2.66 -8.97
C ALA A 60 12.02 3.85 -9.07
N SER A 61 12.81 4.11 -8.03
CA SER A 61 13.76 5.22 -8.04
C SER A 61 14.92 5.01 -9.00
N LEU A 62 15.44 3.78 -9.14
CA LEU A 62 16.49 3.45 -10.11
C LEU A 62 15.99 3.57 -11.56
N VAL A 63 14.76 3.12 -11.82
CA VAL A 63 14.14 3.24 -13.15
C VAL A 63 13.92 4.70 -13.50
N THR A 64 13.39 5.51 -12.59
CA THR A 64 13.18 6.95 -12.83
C THR A 64 14.51 7.71 -12.93
N SER A 65 15.53 7.36 -12.15
CA SER A 65 16.82 8.07 -12.20
C SER A 65 17.68 7.72 -13.42
N SER A 66 17.42 6.57 -14.05
CA SER A 66 18.12 6.11 -15.24
C SER A 66 17.42 6.51 -16.55
N PHE A 67 16.30 7.24 -16.46
CA PHE A 67 15.61 7.73 -17.65
C PHE A 67 16.50 8.75 -18.37
N ILE A 68 16.91 8.43 -19.60
CA ILE A 68 17.70 9.31 -20.45
C ILE A 68 16.73 10.39 -20.95
N ARG A 69 16.95 11.64 -20.54
CA ARG A 69 16.11 12.78 -20.88
C ARG A 69 16.08 13.00 -22.40
N GLU A 70 15.03 12.51 -23.05
CA GLU A 70 14.70 12.74 -24.46
C GLU A 70 13.67 13.89 -24.64
N SER A 71 13.46 14.70 -23.60
CA SER A 71 12.42 15.73 -23.54
C SER A 71 12.99 17.13 -23.33
N ILE A 72 12.52 18.05 -24.19
CA ILE A 72 12.70 19.51 -24.07
C ILE A 72 12.21 19.94 -22.68
N GLU A 73 12.83 20.96 -22.09
CA GLU A 73 12.80 21.35 -20.66
C GLU A 73 11.42 21.61 -20.02
N ASN A 74 10.33 21.45 -20.76
CA ASN A 74 8.97 21.75 -20.36
C ASN A 74 7.94 20.62 -20.65
N GLU A 75 8.38 19.40 -20.96
CA GLU A 75 7.51 18.21 -21.10
C GLU A 75 7.78 17.18 -19.99
N PHE A 76 6.76 16.43 -19.56
CA PHE A 76 6.91 15.35 -18.57
C PHE A 76 7.74 14.20 -19.17
N ASP A 77 8.68 13.63 -18.40
CA ASP A 77 9.51 12.49 -18.82
C ASP A 77 8.69 11.30 -19.34
N ASN A 78 7.43 11.21 -18.90
CA ASN A 78 6.45 10.20 -19.30
C ASN A 78 6.03 10.31 -20.77
N GLU A 79 6.17 11.48 -21.41
CA GLU A 79 5.75 11.71 -22.80
C GLU A 79 6.77 11.22 -23.84
N GLY A 80 8.02 11.00 -23.43
CA GLY A 80 9.05 10.33 -24.24
C GLY A 80 8.84 8.82 -24.36
N TYR A 81 7.96 8.23 -23.52
CA TYR A 81 7.69 6.79 -23.56
C TYR A 81 6.73 6.43 -24.70
N ARG A 82 7.25 5.77 -25.73
CA ARG A 82 6.45 5.14 -26.80
C ARG A 82 6.20 3.68 -26.48
N PHE A 83 4.92 3.29 -26.41
CA PHE A 83 4.55 1.88 -26.39
C PHE A 83 4.85 1.27 -27.77
N GLY A 84 5.61 0.17 -27.78
CA GLY A 84 5.97 -0.59 -28.98
C GLY A 84 4.81 -1.37 -29.57
#